data_AF-A0A9E4F1J5-F1
#
_entry.id   AF-A0A9E4F1J5-F1
#
_cell.length_a   1.000
_cell.length_b   1.000
_cell.length_c   1.000
_cell.angle_alpha   90.00
_cell.angle_beta   90.00
_cell.angle_gamma   90.00
#
_symmetry.space_group_name_H-M   'P 1'
#
loop_
_entity.id
_entity.type
_entity.pdbx_description
1 polymer ?
#
loop_
_entity_poly.entity_id
_entity_poly.type
_entity_poly.pdbx_seq_one_letter_code
_entity_poly.pdbx_strand_id
1 'polypeptide(L)'
;MTEKTLYLASPYGFSLQQREGPLKELVAALEALGADVWEPFTRNNQPEMLAQPGWAYRVGQNDMRDVRDAAGFFGVVNGCPPDEGVMVELGMAVA
;
A
#
# COMPACT_ATOMS: atom_id res chain seq x y z
N MET A 1 -2.16 16.51 -17.32
CA MET A 1 -2.85 15.20 -17.25
C MET A 1 -3.05 14.94 -15.77
N THR A 2 -4.24 14.49 -15.34
CA THR A 2 -4.43 14.05 -13.95
C THR A 2 -3.55 12.83 -13.73
N GLU A 3 -2.59 12.93 -12.82
CA GLU A 3 -1.75 11.80 -12.40
C GLU A 3 -2.70 10.68 -11.96
N LYS A 4 -2.52 9.49 -12.52
CA LYS A 4 -3.33 8.32 -12.16
C LYS A 4 -2.71 7.68 -10.93
N THR A 5 -3.42 7.70 -9.81
CA THR A 5 -2.94 7.10 -8.57
C THR A 5 -2.83 5.59 -8.71
N LEU A 6 -1.68 5.03 -8.34
CA LEU A 6 -1.38 3.59 -8.34
C LEU A 6 -1.23 3.11 -6.89
N TYR A 7 -2.11 2.23 -6.44
CA TYR A 7 -2.01 1.64 -5.10
C TYR A 7 -0.90 0.58 -5.07
N LEU A 8 0.12 0.79 -4.23
CA LEU A 8 1.25 -0.13 -4.04
C LEU A 8 1.02 -1.00 -2.81
N ALA A 9 0.44 -2.18 -3.01
CA ALA A 9 0.29 -3.20 -1.98
C ALA A 9 1.61 -3.97 -1.80
N SER A 10 2.23 -3.89 -0.62
CA SER A 10 3.48 -4.63 -0.36
C SER A 10 3.70 -4.94 1.12
N PRO A 11 4.43 -6.01 1.45
CA PRO A 11 4.80 -6.33 2.84
C PRO A 11 6.01 -5.52 3.34
N TYR A 12 6.48 -4.52 2.58
CA TYR A 12 7.79 -3.89 2.82
C TYR A 12 7.78 -2.74 3.83
N GLY A 13 6.69 -2.54 4.56
CA GLY A 13 6.57 -1.50 5.58
C GLY A 13 7.04 -1.88 6.99
N PHE A 14 7.29 -3.15 7.27
CA PHE A 14 7.50 -3.63 8.66
C PHE A 14 8.93 -3.43 9.16
N SER A 15 9.95 -3.64 8.32
CA SER A 15 11.36 -3.49 8.71
C SER A 15 11.98 -2.23 8.12
N LEU A 16 13.00 -1.68 8.79
CA LEU A 16 13.77 -0.55 8.25
C LEU A 16 14.45 -0.91 6.93
N GLN A 17 15.00 -2.13 6.82
CA GLN A 17 15.69 -2.60 5.62
C GLN A 17 14.75 -2.66 4.41
N GLN A 18 13.51 -3.10 4.59
CA GLN A 18 12.53 -3.16 3.51
C GLN A 18 12.07 -1.76 3.08
N ARG A 19 11.84 -0.86 4.04
CA ARG A 19 11.42 0.53 3.76
C ARG A 19 12.49 1.34 3.03
N GLU A 20 13.74 1.26 3.48
CA GLU A 20 14.85 2.04 2.91
C GLU A 20 15.49 1.39 1.67
N GLY A 21 15.17 0.13 1.39
CA GLY A 21 15.64 -0.60 0.22
C GLY A 21 14.53 -0.80 -0.81
N PRO A 22 13.98 -2.03 -0.92
CA PRO A 22 13.11 -2.41 -2.02
C PRO A 22 11.84 -1.57 -2.15
N LEU A 23 11.25 -1.09 -1.04
CA LEU A 23 10.06 -0.24 -1.11
C LEU A 23 10.35 1.08 -1.83
N LYS A 24 11.44 1.75 -1.43
CA LYS A 24 11.86 3.02 -2.03
C LYS A 24 12.24 2.87 -3.50
N GLU A 25 12.92 1.79 -3.86
CA GLU A 25 13.27 1.47 -5.24
C GLU A 25 12.02 1.21 -6.11
N LEU A 26 11.03 0.49 -5.59
CA LEU A 26 9.76 0.25 -6.27
C LEU A 26 8.97 1.54 -6.49
N VAL A 27 8.83 2.38 -5.45
CA VAL A 27 8.17 3.69 -5.57
C VAL A 27 8.83 4.52 -6.66
N ALA A 28 10.17 4.68 -6.60
CA ALA A 28 10.90 5.47 -7.59
C ALA A 28 10.75 4.93 -9.02
N ALA A 29 10.74 3.60 -9.19
CA ALA A 29 10.54 2.99 -10.51
C ALA A 29 9.13 3.23 -11.07
N LEU A 30 8.10 3.15 -10.22
CA LEU A 30 6.71 3.38 -10.62
C LEU A 30 6.43 4.87 -10.89
N GLU A 31 6.98 5.77 -10.08
CA GLU A 31 6.93 7.22 -10.31
C GLU A 31 7.64 7.61 -11.62
N ALA A 32 8.77 6.98 -11.95
CA ALA A 32 9.46 7.20 -13.22
C ALA A 32 8.64 6.77 -14.46
N LEU A 33 7.62 5.91 -14.28
CA LEU A 33 6.65 5.56 -15.32
C LEU A 33 5.47 6.56 -15.40
N GLY A 34 5.44 7.58 -14.54
CA GLY A 34 4.41 8.62 -14.50
C GLY A 34 3.17 8.27 -13.65
N ALA A 35 3.33 7.36 -12.68
CA ALA A 35 2.29 7.06 -11.70
C ALA A 35 2.47 7.91 -10.43
N ASP A 36 1.35 8.38 -9.86
CA ASP A 36 1.32 8.91 -8.48
C ASP A 36 1.17 7.72 -7.53
N VAL A 37 2.24 7.33 -6.85
CA VAL A 37 2.28 6.08 -6.07
C VAL A 37 1.66 6.29 -4.69
N TRP A 38 0.61 5.52 -4.40
CA TRP A 38 -0.01 5.46 -3.09
C TRP A 38 0.55 4.27 -2.30
N GLU A 39 1.40 4.55 -1.33
CA GLU A 39 2.00 3.55 -0.44
C GLU A 39 1.33 3.62 0.96
N PRO A 40 0.69 2.54 1.44
CA PRO A 40 -0.17 2.59 2.61
C PRO A 40 0.57 2.78 3.95
N PHE A 41 1.79 2.28 4.13
CA PHE A 41 2.49 2.41 5.43
C PHE A 41 2.88 3.85 5.75
N THR A 42 3.25 4.63 4.74
CA THR A 42 3.62 6.03 4.89
C THR A 42 2.41 6.94 5.15
N ARG A 43 1.17 6.50 4.89
CA ARG A 43 -0.02 7.35 5.00
C ARG A 43 -1.04 6.86 6.03
N ASN A 44 -1.30 5.55 6.10
CA ASN A 44 -2.33 4.93 6.94
C ASN A 44 -1.80 4.29 8.23
N ASN A 45 -0.49 4.38 8.53
CA ASN A 45 0.08 3.80 9.76
C ASN A 45 0.79 4.84 10.65
N GLN A 46 0.27 6.08 10.67
CA GLN A 46 0.84 7.15 11.49
C GLN A 46 0.63 6.90 13.00
N PRO A 47 1.65 7.13 13.86
CA PRO A 47 1.60 6.80 15.30
C PRO A 47 0.39 7.39 16.04
N GLU A 48 -0.04 8.60 15.67
CA GLU A 48 -1.16 9.31 16.27
C GLU A 48 -2.51 8.64 15.97
N MET A 49 -2.63 7.97 14.82
CA MET A 49 -3.83 7.24 14.44
C MET A 49 -3.91 5.88 15.14
N LEU A 50 -2.77 5.20 15.30
CA LEU A 50 -2.66 3.91 15.98
C LEU A 50 -2.93 4.01 17.49
N ALA A 51 -2.78 5.21 18.07
CA ALA A 51 -3.04 5.47 19.49
C ALA A 51 -4.54 5.55 19.84
N GLN A 52 -5.45 5.61 18.87
CA GLN A 52 -6.88 5.85 19.11
C GLN A 52 -7.71 4.54 19.16
N PRO A 53 -8.70 4.41 20.05
CA PRO A 53 -9.60 3.25 20.05
C PRO A 53 -10.27 3.04 18.69
N GLY A 54 -10.32 1.78 18.23
CA GLY A 54 -10.88 1.43 16.91
C GLY A 54 -9.99 1.79 15.73
N TRP A 55 -8.70 2.07 15.94
CA TRP A 55 -7.76 2.40 14.87
C TRP A 55 -7.72 1.33 13.77
N ALA A 56 -7.67 0.04 14.14
CA ALA A 56 -7.50 -1.05 13.17
C ALA A 56 -8.65 -1.08 12.15
N TYR A 57 -9.88 -0.88 12.61
CA TYR A 57 -11.04 -0.77 11.72
C TYR A 57 -10.93 0.44 10.80
N ARG A 58 -10.52 1.60 11.32
CA ARG A 58 -10.36 2.82 10.50
C ARG A 58 -9.27 2.68 9.45
N VAL A 59 -8.13 2.09 9.82
CA VAL A 59 -7.02 1.79 8.89
C VAL A 59 -7.53 0.89 7.76
N GLY A 60 -8.15 -0.24 8.08
CA GLY A 60 -8.69 -1.14 7.05
C GLY A 60 -9.79 -0.52 6.18
N GLN A 61 -10.61 0.39 6.74
CA GLN A 61 -11.58 1.15 5.94
C GLN A 61 -10.91 2.16 5.00
N ASN A 62 -9.79 2.76 5.41
CA ASN A 62 -9.01 3.66 4.55
C ASN A 62 -8.33 2.86 3.45
N ASP A 63 -7.63 1.77 3.78
CA ASP A 63 -6.96 0.92 2.78
C ASP A 63 -7.96 0.40 1.74
N MET A 64 -9.16 -0.05 2.15
CA MET A 64 -10.20 -0.46 1.21
C MET A 64 -10.67 0.67 0.29
N ARG A 65 -10.84 1.89 0.81
CA ARG A 65 -11.23 3.05 -0.01
C ARG A 65 -10.11 3.41 -0.97
N ASP A 66 -8.87 3.38 -0.52
CA ASP A 66 -7.70 3.73 -1.33
C ASP A 66 -7.52 2.73 -2.48
N VAL A 67 -7.69 1.43 -2.24
CA VAL A 67 -7.69 0.40 -3.30
C VAL A 67 -8.80 0.66 -4.32
N ARG A 68 -10.01 0.98 -3.86
CA ARG A 68 -11.18 1.22 -4.72
C ARG A 68 -11.04 2.50 -5.55
N ASP A 69 -10.50 3.56 -4.96
CA ASP A 69 -10.45 4.89 -5.57
C ASP A 69 -9.18 5.08 -6.43
N ALA A 70 -8.19 4.19 -6.31
CA ALA A 70 -7.00 4.18 -7.15
C ALA A 70 -7.31 3.83 -8.62
N ALA A 71 -6.54 4.41 -9.53
CA ALA A 71 -6.65 4.14 -10.96
C ALA A 71 -5.98 2.82 -11.39
N GLY A 72 -5.20 2.20 -10.50
CA GLY A 72 -4.57 0.91 -10.71
C GLY A 72 -4.02 0.33 -9.41
N PHE A 73 -3.64 -0.94 -9.48
CA PHE A 73 -3.09 -1.71 -8.37
C PHE A 73 -1.76 -2.35 -8.77
N PHE A 74 -0.76 -2.25 -7.90
CA PHE A 74 0.52 -2.96 -8.03
C PHE A 74 0.78 -3.75 -6.74
N GLY A 75 0.71 -5.08 -6.82
CA GLY A 75 0.90 -5.97 -5.69
C GLY A 75 2.25 -6.67 -5.70
N VAL A 76 3.00 -6.55 -4.61
CA VAL A 76 4.22 -7.34 -4.37
C VAL A 76 3.86 -8.62 -3.65
N VAL A 77 3.73 -9.70 -4.41
CA VAL A 77 3.30 -11.03 -3.92
C VAL A 77 4.45 -11.94 -3.49
N ASN A 78 5.60 -11.36 -3.11
CA ASN A 78 6.78 -12.12 -2.70
C ASN A 78 6.54 -12.79 -1.33
N GLY A 79 6.91 -14.06 -1.22
CA GLY A 79 6.82 -14.84 0.03
C GLY A 79 6.28 -16.25 -0.21
N CYS A 80 6.48 -17.14 0.78
CA CYS A 80 5.84 -18.45 0.81
C CYS A 80 5.46 -18.79 2.27
N PRO A 81 4.20 -18.56 2.68
CA PRO A 81 3.09 -18.00 1.89
C PRO A 81 3.29 -16.49 1.59
N PRO A 82 2.61 -15.94 0.57
CA PRO A 82 2.56 -14.49 0.35
C PRO A 82 1.87 -13.78 1.53
N ASP A 83 2.13 -12.48 1.67
CA ASP A 83 1.51 -11.67 2.72
C ASP A 83 -0.03 -11.66 2.62
N GLU A 84 -0.70 -12.01 3.71
CA GLU A 84 -2.15 -12.15 3.73
C GLU A 84 -2.87 -10.82 3.47
N GLY A 85 -2.33 -9.71 3.98
CA GLY A 85 -2.90 -8.37 3.75
C GLY A 85 -2.89 -8.02 2.27
N VAL A 86 -1.75 -8.19 1.61
CA VAL A 86 -1.61 -7.98 0.16
C VAL A 86 -2.57 -8.88 -0.63
N MET A 87 -2.81 -10.12 -0.19
CA MET A 87 -3.77 -11.02 -0.87
C MET A 87 -5.22 -10.56 -0.70
N VAL A 88 -5.59 -10.02 0.46
CA VAL A 88 -6.93 -9.44 0.69
C VAL A 88 -7.12 -8.21 -0.19
N GLU A 89 -6.14 -7.31 -0.25
CA GLU A 89 -6.17 -6.11 -1.09
C GLU A 89 -6.25 -6.45 -2.59
N LEU A 90 -5.50 -7.47 -3.03
CA LEU A 90 -5.62 -8.00 -4.39
C LEU A 90 -7.05 -8.48 -4.68
N GLY A 91 -7.67 -9.20 -3.74
CA GLY A 91 -9.06 -9.61 -3.84
C GLY A 91 -10.03 -8.43 -3.97
N MET A 92 -9.79 -7.34 -3.24
CA MET A 92 -10.58 -6.11 -3.36
C MET A 92 -10.40 -5.43 -4.72
N ALA A 93 -9.18 -5.43 -5.26
CA ALA A 93 -8.84 -4.74 -6.50
C ALA A 93 -9.44 -5.42 -7.75
N VAL A 94 -9.76 -6.71 -7.69
CA VAL A 94 -10.28 -7.49 -8.84
C VAL A 94 -11.79 -7.77 -8.78
N ALA A 95 -12.45 -7.41 -7.67
CA ALA A 95 -13.89 -7.63 -7.45
C ALA A 95 -14.75 -6.55 -8.12
#